data_AF-A0A0G1WYP0-F1
#
_entry.id   AF-A0A0G1WYP0-F1
#
_cell.length_a   1.000
_cell.length_b   1.000
_cell.length_c   1.000
_cell.angle_alpha   90.00
_cell.angle_beta   90.00
_cell.angle_gamma   90.00
#
_symmetry.space_group_name_H-M   'P 1'
#
loop_
_entity.id
_entity.type
_entity.pdbx_description
1 polymer ?
#
loop_
_entity_poly.entity_id
_entity_poly.type
_entity_poly.pdbx_seq_one_letter_code
_entity_poly.pdbx_strand_id
1 'polypeptide(L)'
;MPNAAICLRDLNKQDVLVLEDPSVRQVLFGEKVRDVKDTSLRMSHGKRGRIIGIKVFSRDNGDKLESGIIKQVHIEVAQVRNVSVGDKLAGRHGNKGVIAKILPVEDMPYTEDGTPIDVVLTPLGVPSRMNLGQILEMHLGLAARMLGYQAMTPVFQGADPEEIKDELEKAGYPRDGKVTLYDGRTGVPFEQKIAVGSMYVLKLHHMVEDKIHMRSIGPYSLITQQPLGGRAQGGGQRFGEMEVWALEGYGAAYTLREMLTIKSDDISGRSQAFDSIVKGEHIKAPSIPASFNVLLNELRGLALDVELENL
;
A
#
# COMPACT_ATOMS: atom_id res chain seq x y z
N MET A 1 6.38 8.30 16.78
CA MET A 1 6.30 7.97 18.22
C MET A 1 7.24 6.80 18.46
N PRO A 2 8.29 6.97 19.29
CA PRO A 2 9.30 5.95 19.48
C PRO A 2 8.76 4.87 20.42
N ASN A 3 8.78 3.62 19.98
CA ASN A 3 8.53 2.50 20.89
C ASN A 3 9.71 2.42 21.86
N ALA A 4 9.40 2.49 23.15
CA ALA A 4 10.35 2.40 24.23
C ALA A 4 11.11 1.07 24.19
N ALA A 5 12.35 1.11 23.71
CA ALA A 5 13.39 0.25 24.24
C ALA A 5 14.04 1.05 25.37
N ILE A 6 13.97 0.54 26.61
CA ILE A 6 14.81 1.05 27.69
C ILE A 6 16.24 0.63 27.32
N CYS A 7 16.95 1.55 26.67
CA CYS A 7 18.38 1.43 26.43
C CYS A 7 19.04 2.49 27.32
N LEU A 8 19.71 2.03 28.38
CA LEU A 8 20.59 2.88 29.17
C LEU A 8 21.70 3.37 28.23
N ARG A 9 21.73 4.68 27.97
CA ARG A 9 22.71 5.33 27.12
C ARG A 9 23.80 5.88 28.02
N ASP A 10 24.96 5.23 28.02
CA ASP A 10 26.15 5.81 28.61
C ASP A 10 26.75 6.82 27.62
N LEU A 11 26.83 8.07 28.06
CA LEU A 11 27.32 9.21 27.30
C LEU A 11 28.77 9.46 27.68
N ASN A 12 29.73 8.81 27.02
CA ASN A 12 31.13 9.24 27.00
C ASN A 12 31.86 8.74 25.73
N LYS A 13 32.44 9.70 24.98
CA LYS A 13 33.66 9.74 24.13
C LYS A 13 34.36 8.42 23.77
N GLN A 14 35.09 8.23 22.66
CA GLN A 14 35.57 8.96 21.49
C GLN A 14 36.13 7.85 20.56
N ASP A 15 36.22 8.09 19.26
CA ASP A 15 36.88 7.25 18.23
C ASP A 15 36.29 5.85 17.97
N VAL A 16 35.57 5.72 16.84
CA VAL A 16 35.06 4.43 16.34
C VAL A 16 36.17 3.73 15.55
N LEU A 17 36.91 2.83 16.21
CA LEU A 17 37.73 1.82 15.54
C LEU A 17 36.79 0.74 14.98
N VAL A 18 36.60 0.72 13.66
CA VAL A 18 35.95 -0.41 12.98
C VAL A 18 36.97 -1.53 12.87
N LEU A 19 36.91 -2.48 13.80
CA LEU A 19 37.67 -3.73 13.70
C LEU A 19 36.96 -4.63 12.69
N GLU A 20 37.60 -4.88 11.54
CA GLU A 20 37.02 -5.67 10.44
C GLU A 20 36.89 -7.15 10.77
N ASP A 21 37.75 -7.68 11.65
CA ASP A 21 37.74 -9.09 12.04
C ASP A 21 36.88 -9.32 13.29
N PRO A 22 35.76 -10.08 13.18
CA PRO A 22 34.92 -10.45 14.31
C PRO A 22 35.72 -11.12 15.43
N SER A 23 36.77 -11.86 15.09
CA SER A 23 37.65 -12.59 16.02
C SER A 23 38.44 -11.64 16.92
N VAL A 24 38.91 -10.52 16.36
CA VAL A 24 39.67 -9.50 17.10
C VAL A 24 38.75 -8.72 18.03
N ARG A 25 37.53 -8.40 17.57
CA ARG A 25 36.49 -7.79 18.39
C ARG A 25 36.11 -8.69 19.58
N GLN A 26 35.97 -9.99 19.36
CA GLN A 26 35.66 -10.97 20.41
C GLN A 26 36.72 -10.99 21.52
N VAL A 27 37.99 -10.99 21.15
CA VAL A 27 39.11 -11.01 22.11
C VAL A 27 39.19 -9.70 22.91
N LEU A 28 38.99 -8.56 22.25
CA LEU A 28 39.10 -7.25 22.90
C LEU A 28 37.92 -6.92 23.81
N PHE A 29 36.69 -7.32 23.45
CA PHE A 29 35.49 -6.99 24.22
C PHE A 29 34.99 -8.12 25.13
N GLY A 30 35.63 -9.29 25.13
CA GLY A 30 35.24 -10.42 25.98
C GLY A 30 33.82 -10.94 25.67
N GLU A 31 33.29 -10.66 24.49
CA GLU A 31 31.98 -11.15 24.07
C GLU A 31 32.04 -12.67 23.88
N LYS A 32 31.37 -13.42 24.78
CA LYS A 32 31.24 -14.88 24.65
C LYS A 32 30.48 -15.23 23.38
N VAL A 33 31.03 -16.15 22.59
CA VAL A 33 30.35 -16.75 21.44
C VAL A 33 29.03 -17.34 21.91
N ARG A 34 27.92 -16.81 21.38
CA ARG A 34 26.61 -17.43 21.54
C ARG A 34 26.39 -18.31 20.32
N ASP A 35 26.44 -19.62 20.51
CA ASP A 35 26.10 -20.62 19.47
C ASP A 35 24.59 -20.67 19.15
N VAL A 36 23.80 -19.80 19.78
CA VAL A 36 22.35 -19.73 19.64
C VAL A 36 21.98 -18.58 18.72
N LYS A 37 21.31 -18.91 17.60
CA LYS A 37 20.70 -17.91 16.72
C LYS A 37 19.32 -17.52 17.25
N ASP A 38 19.05 -16.22 17.32
CA ASP A 38 17.71 -15.70 17.60
C ASP A 38 16.80 -15.92 16.37
N THR A 39 15.80 -16.78 16.52
CA THR A 39 14.76 -17.05 15.52
C THR A 39 13.37 -16.60 15.99
N SER A 40 13.32 -15.65 16.93
CA SER A 40 12.07 -15.13 17.47
C SER A 40 11.15 -14.53 16.39
N LEU A 41 9.86 -14.83 16.51
CA LEU A 41 8.84 -14.22 15.66
C LEU A 41 8.67 -12.75 16.02
N ARG A 42 8.79 -11.89 15.02
CA ARG A 42 8.58 -10.44 15.16
C ARG A 42 7.34 -10.02 14.38
N MET A 43 6.70 -8.94 14.84
CA MET A 43 5.57 -8.36 14.11
C MET A 43 6.05 -7.86 12.74
N SER A 44 5.29 -8.15 11.69
CA SER A 44 5.62 -7.72 10.33
C SER A 44 5.70 -6.19 10.22
N HIS A 45 6.59 -5.70 9.36
CA HIS A 45 6.78 -4.27 9.15
C HIS A 45 5.47 -3.54 8.80
N GLY A 46 5.23 -2.41 9.47
CA GLY A 46 4.07 -1.56 9.26
C GLY A 46 2.76 -2.05 9.89
N LYS A 47 2.71 -3.31 10.37
CA LYS A 47 1.57 -3.78 11.18
C LYS A 47 1.74 -3.27 12.61
N ARG A 48 0.62 -2.97 13.26
CA ARG A 48 0.54 -2.51 14.64
C ARG A 48 -0.81 -2.94 15.21
N GLY A 49 -0.91 -3.09 16.52
CA GLY A 49 -2.17 -3.41 17.16
C GLY A 49 -1.99 -3.79 18.62
N ARG A 50 -3.10 -4.17 19.24
CA ARG A 50 -3.14 -4.69 20.61
C ARG A 50 -3.28 -6.21 20.55
N ILE A 51 -2.48 -6.91 21.35
CA ILE A 51 -2.65 -8.35 21.55
C ILE A 51 -3.96 -8.56 22.31
N ILE A 52 -4.88 -9.32 21.71
CA ILE A 52 -6.19 -9.63 22.30
C ILE A 52 -6.27 -11.07 22.81
N GLY A 53 -5.39 -11.95 22.32
CA GLY A 53 -5.39 -13.35 22.70
C GLY A 53 -4.03 -13.99 22.47
N ILE A 54 -3.66 -14.89 23.37
CA ILE A 54 -2.48 -15.75 23.22
C ILE A 54 -2.95 -17.18 23.51
N LYS A 55 -2.79 -18.07 22.53
CA LYS A 55 -3.07 -19.50 22.66
C LYS A 55 -1.76 -20.26 22.52
N VAL A 56 -1.49 -21.12 23.49
CA VAL A 56 -0.26 -21.89 23.56
C VAL A 56 -0.61 -23.37 23.50
N PHE A 57 -0.12 -24.04 22.46
CA PHE A 57 -0.27 -25.48 22.28
C PHE A 57 1.07 -26.16 22.54
N SER A 58 1.05 -27.25 23.30
CA SER A 58 2.26 -28.00 23.63
C SER A 58 1.99 -29.49 23.61
N ARG A 59 2.94 -30.25 23.08
CA ARG A 59 2.86 -31.72 23.06
C ARG A 59 2.77 -32.30 24.47
N ASP A 60 3.41 -31.66 25.45
CA ASP A 60 3.37 -32.06 26.86
C ASP A 60 1.97 -31.90 27.47
N ASN A 61 1.16 -30.99 26.94
CA ASN A 61 -0.23 -30.78 27.35
C ASN A 61 -1.22 -31.70 26.63
N GLY A 62 -0.75 -32.62 25.78
CA GLY A 62 -1.60 -33.53 25.01
C GLY A 62 -2.15 -32.95 23.70
N ASP A 63 -1.67 -31.77 23.27
CA ASP A 63 -2.08 -31.18 22.01
C ASP A 63 -1.47 -31.94 20.82
N LYS A 64 -2.28 -32.19 19.78
CA LYS A 64 -1.82 -32.81 18.53
C LYS A 64 -1.09 -31.78 17.67
N LEU A 65 0.25 -31.85 17.67
CA LEU A 65 1.13 -31.02 16.84
C LEU A 65 1.79 -31.85 15.74
N GLU A 66 2.15 -31.22 14.62
CA GLU A 66 2.90 -31.86 13.54
C GLU A 66 4.24 -32.42 14.03
N SER A 67 4.79 -33.38 13.29
CA SER A 67 6.09 -33.98 13.64
C SER A 67 7.20 -32.93 13.59
N GLY A 68 8.03 -32.89 14.64
CA GLY A 68 9.10 -31.90 14.78
C GLY A 68 8.70 -30.59 15.48
N ILE A 69 7.40 -30.32 15.69
CA ILE A 69 6.94 -29.16 16.46
C ILE A 69 6.73 -29.54 17.92
N ILE A 70 7.49 -28.91 18.82
CA ILE A 70 7.43 -29.11 20.27
C ILE A 70 6.29 -28.27 20.89
N LYS A 71 6.18 -27.01 20.44
CA LYS A 71 5.25 -26.01 20.98
C LYS A 71 4.86 -25.04 19.88
N GLN A 72 3.59 -24.65 19.84
CA GLN A 72 3.05 -23.65 18.91
C GLN A 72 2.38 -22.53 19.70
N VAL A 73 2.70 -21.29 19.35
CA VAL A 73 2.13 -20.10 20.00
C VAL A 73 1.38 -19.28 18.96
N HIS A 74 0.06 -19.16 19.14
CA HIS A 74 -0.80 -18.29 18.34
C HIS A 74 -1.04 -16.98 19.08
N ILE A 75 -0.74 -15.87 18.43
CA ILE A 75 -0.93 -14.52 18.96
C ILE A 75 -1.93 -13.80 18.06
N GLU A 76 -3.06 -13.41 18.64
CA GLU A 76 -4.11 -12.65 17.96
C GLU A 76 -3.90 -11.16 18.22
N VAL A 77 -3.73 -10.38 17.15
CA VAL A 77 -3.48 -8.93 17.20
C VAL A 77 -4.62 -8.19 16.53
N ALA A 78 -5.32 -7.34 17.29
CA ALA A 78 -6.38 -6.49 16.77
C ALA A 78 -5.86 -5.08 16.45
N GLN A 79 -6.28 -4.54 15.32
CA GLN A 79 -5.95 -3.17 14.89
C GLN A 79 -7.22 -2.44 14.47
N VAL A 80 -7.48 -1.28 15.05
CA VAL A 80 -8.46 -0.33 14.53
C VAL A 80 -7.80 0.49 13.43
N ARG A 81 -8.44 0.56 12.27
CA ARG A 81 -7.93 1.25 11.08
C ARG A 81 -8.90 2.33 10.62
N ASN A 82 -8.49 3.58 10.78
CA ASN A 82 -9.27 4.73 10.33
C ASN A 82 -9.23 4.87 8.80
N VAL A 83 -10.07 5.75 8.26
CA VAL A 83 -10.06 6.12 6.85
C VAL A 83 -8.84 7.00 6.56
N SER A 84 -8.17 6.75 5.44
CA SER A 84 -6.96 7.46 5.05
C SER A 84 -6.95 7.79 3.55
N VAL A 85 -6.15 8.78 3.17
CA VAL A 85 -5.93 9.14 1.75
C VAL A 85 -5.35 7.92 1.03
N GLY A 86 -5.93 7.57 -0.11
CA GLY A 86 -5.59 6.36 -0.86
C GLY A 86 -6.50 5.16 -0.60
N ASP A 87 -7.33 5.17 0.45
CA ASP A 87 -8.32 4.13 0.67
C ASP A 87 -9.41 4.16 -0.41
N LYS A 88 -9.95 2.98 -0.73
CA LYS A 88 -10.97 2.83 -1.77
C LYS A 88 -12.37 2.80 -1.17
N LEU A 89 -13.23 3.68 -1.67
CA LEU A 89 -14.65 3.77 -1.35
C LEU A 89 -15.49 3.35 -2.56
N ALA A 90 -16.72 2.93 -2.30
CA ALA A 90 -17.70 2.60 -3.34
C ALA A 90 -19.11 3.01 -2.93
N GLY A 91 -19.91 3.51 -3.89
CA GLY A 91 -21.35 3.59 -3.74
C GLY A 91 -22.03 2.28 -4.16
N ARG A 92 -23.34 2.20 -3.94
CA ARG A 92 -24.16 1.02 -4.31
C ARG A 92 -24.37 0.87 -5.82
N HIS A 93 -24.17 1.94 -6.58
CA HIS A 93 -24.42 2.01 -8.03
C HIS A 93 -23.16 1.80 -8.89
N GLY A 94 -22.17 1.07 -8.37
CA GLY A 94 -20.94 0.71 -9.08
C GLY A 94 -19.91 1.85 -9.22
N ASN A 95 -20.22 3.05 -8.75
CA ASN A 95 -19.26 4.14 -8.61
C ASN A 95 -18.22 3.78 -7.54
N LYS A 96 -16.94 3.80 -7.93
CA LYS A 96 -15.79 3.53 -7.04
C LYS A 96 -14.83 4.69 -7.13
N GLY A 97 -14.29 5.08 -5.98
CA GLY A 97 -13.36 6.20 -5.86
C GLY A 97 -12.22 5.87 -4.90
N VAL A 98 -11.13 6.61 -5.04
CA VAL A 98 -10.04 6.63 -4.07
C VAL A 98 -10.09 7.99 -3.37
N ILE A 99 -9.91 8.00 -2.06
CA ILE A 99 -9.87 9.25 -1.29
C ILE A 99 -8.62 10.03 -1.70
N ALA A 100 -8.80 11.16 -2.37
CA ALA A 100 -7.70 12.02 -2.81
C ALA A 100 -7.19 12.93 -1.69
N LYS A 101 -8.10 13.47 -0.88
CA LYS A 101 -7.78 14.41 0.21
C LYS A 101 -8.85 14.32 1.29
N ILE A 102 -8.44 14.54 2.54
CA ILE A 102 -9.32 14.76 3.68
C ILE A 102 -9.14 16.22 4.07
N LEU A 103 -10.21 17.00 3.98
CA LEU A 103 -10.19 18.43 4.28
C LEU A 103 -10.69 18.69 5.70
N PRO A 104 -10.20 19.76 6.35
CA PRO A 104 -10.87 20.33 7.52
C PRO A 104 -12.31 20.75 7.20
N VAL A 105 -13.17 20.80 8.21
CA VAL A 105 -14.60 21.08 8.02
C VAL A 105 -14.83 22.51 7.51
N GLU A 106 -14.01 23.46 7.97
CA GLU A 106 -14.01 24.86 7.56
C GLU A 106 -13.69 25.07 6.08
N ASP A 107 -12.98 24.13 5.46
CA ASP A 107 -12.61 24.17 4.04
C ASP A 107 -13.70 23.57 3.14
N MET A 108 -14.69 22.88 3.72
CA MET A 108 -15.73 22.19 2.95
C MET A 108 -16.80 23.17 2.48
N PRO A 109 -17.36 22.99 1.27
CA PRO A 109 -18.57 23.67 0.87
C PRO A 109 -19.70 23.48 1.88
N TYR A 110 -20.51 24.50 2.10
CA TYR A 110 -21.62 24.47 3.05
C TYR A 110 -22.91 25.04 2.45
N THR A 111 -24.05 24.62 3.01
CA THR A 111 -25.40 25.10 2.61
C THR A 111 -25.73 26.46 3.24
N GLU A 112 -26.82 27.11 2.83
CA GLU A 112 -27.31 28.36 3.43
C GLU A 112 -27.50 28.26 4.96
N ASP A 113 -27.87 27.08 5.46
CA ASP A 113 -28.03 26.79 6.90
C ASP A 113 -26.70 26.59 7.64
N GLY A 114 -25.55 26.71 6.96
CA GLY A 114 -24.23 26.50 7.53
C GLY A 114 -23.81 25.02 7.65
N THR A 115 -24.59 24.09 7.11
CA THR A 115 -24.25 22.66 7.19
C THR A 115 -23.14 22.33 6.17
N PRO A 116 -21.98 21.82 6.60
CA PRO A 116 -20.91 21.43 5.70
C PRO A 116 -21.23 20.12 4.97
N ILE A 117 -20.75 20.00 3.74
CA ILE A 117 -20.84 18.77 2.95
C ILE A 117 -19.77 17.77 3.39
N ASP A 118 -20.12 16.49 3.54
CA ASP A 118 -19.18 15.44 3.98
C ASP A 118 -18.29 14.92 2.84
N VAL A 119 -18.85 14.74 1.63
CA VAL A 119 -18.16 14.13 0.49
C VAL A 119 -18.49 14.87 -0.80
N VAL A 120 -17.46 15.26 -1.56
CA VAL A 120 -17.60 15.87 -2.88
C VAL A 120 -17.26 14.83 -3.96
N LEU A 121 -18.19 14.62 -4.90
CA LEU A 121 -18.03 13.68 -6.01
C LEU A 121 -18.02 14.42 -7.36
N THR A 122 -17.28 13.90 -8.33
CA THR A 122 -17.27 14.45 -9.69
C THR A 122 -18.55 14.05 -10.44
N PRO A 123 -19.28 15.01 -11.06
CA PRO A 123 -20.49 14.70 -11.82
C PRO A 123 -20.19 14.04 -13.17
N LEU A 124 -18.98 14.20 -13.72
CA LEU A 124 -18.61 13.73 -15.05
C LEU A 124 -18.66 12.19 -15.21
N GLY A 125 -18.54 11.49 -14.08
CA GLY A 125 -18.58 10.03 -14.05
C GLY A 125 -19.99 9.45 -14.23
N VAL A 126 -21.05 10.25 -14.07
CA VAL A 126 -22.43 9.75 -14.13
C VAL A 126 -22.93 9.61 -15.57
N PRO A 127 -22.82 10.63 -16.46
CA PRO A 127 -23.31 10.51 -17.84
C PRO A 127 -22.58 9.41 -18.62
N SER A 128 -21.27 9.30 -18.45
CA SER A 128 -20.43 8.31 -19.16
C SER A 128 -20.71 6.87 -18.76
N ARG A 129 -21.16 6.63 -17.51
CA ARG A 129 -21.42 5.28 -16.98
C ARG A 129 -22.90 4.92 -16.91
N MET A 130 -23.78 5.87 -17.23
CA MET A 130 -25.25 5.71 -17.23
C MET A 130 -25.84 5.16 -15.93
N ASN A 131 -25.19 5.41 -14.78
CA ASN A 131 -25.66 4.97 -13.46
C ASN A 131 -26.42 6.07 -12.73
N LEU A 132 -27.54 6.51 -13.34
CA LEU A 132 -28.41 7.59 -12.84
C LEU A 132 -29.03 7.30 -11.47
N GLY A 133 -29.16 6.02 -11.10
CA GLY A 133 -29.72 5.60 -9.82
C GLY A 133 -29.05 6.24 -8.60
N GLN A 134 -27.75 6.58 -8.69
CA GLN A 134 -27.04 7.25 -7.59
C GLN A 134 -27.56 8.66 -7.32
N ILE A 135 -28.06 9.36 -8.34
CA ILE A 135 -28.65 10.69 -8.20
C ILE A 135 -30.03 10.57 -7.56
N LEU A 136 -30.83 9.59 -7.99
CA LEU A 136 -32.14 9.30 -7.41
C LEU A 136 -32.01 8.88 -5.93
N GLU A 137 -31.03 8.03 -5.61
CA GLU A 137 -30.69 7.63 -4.24
C GLU A 137 -30.31 8.86 -3.40
N MET A 138 -29.46 9.73 -3.93
CA MET A 138 -29.00 10.94 -3.24
C MET A 138 -30.17 11.87 -2.88
N HIS A 139 -31.08 12.12 -3.82
CA HIS A 139 -32.26 12.96 -3.61
C HIS A 139 -33.28 12.33 -2.65
N LEU A 140 -33.63 11.07 -2.86
CA LEU A 140 -34.56 10.37 -1.97
C LEU A 140 -33.99 10.22 -0.56
N GLY A 141 -32.68 9.96 -0.44
CA GLY A 141 -31.99 9.89 0.84
C GLY A 141 -31.98 11.22 1.57
N LEU A 142 -31.91 12.35 0.86
CA LEU A 142 -32.05 13.68 1.45
C LEU A 142 -33.45 13.90 2.02
N ALA A 143 -34.49 13.65 1.21
CA ALA A 143 -35.88 13.79 1.65
C ALA A 143 -36.18 12.90 2.86
N ALA A 144 -35.78 11.63 2.80
CA ALA A 144 -35.94 10.65 3.88
C ALA A 144 -35.25 11.09 5.18
N ARG A 145 -34.02 11.63 5.10
CA ARG A 145 -33.28 12.14 6.26
C ARG A 145 -33.98 13.33 6.92
N MET A 146 -34.50 14.26 6.13
CA MET A 146 -35.11 15.50 6.64
C MET A 146 -36.52 15.25 7.19
N LEU A 147 -37.28 14.34 6.57
CA LEU A 147 -38.62 13.96 7.01
C LEU A 147 -38.63 12.84 8.08
N GLY A 148 -37.46 12.24 8.36
CA GLY A 148 -37.30 11.26 9.45
C GLY A 148 -37.89 9.88 9.15
N TYR A 149 -37.92 9.45 7.88
CA TYR A 149 -38.40 8.12 7.50
C TYR A 149 -37.31 7.29 6.83
N GLN A 150 -37.53 5.97 6.76
CA GLN A 150 -36.67 5.06 6.01
C GLN A 150 -37.30 4.77 4.64
N ALA A 151 -36.68 5.27 3.57
CA ALA A 151 -37.11 4.96 2.22
C ALA A 151 -36.84 3.48 1.90
N MET A 152 -37.88 2.73 1.53
CA MET A 152 -37.76 1.37 1.02
C MET A 152 -38.20 1.33 -0.44
N THR A 153 -37.25 1.12 -1.35
CA THR A 153 -37.50 1.03 -2.80
C THR A 153 -37.21 -0.38 -3.30
N PRO A 154 -38.24 -1.22 -3.51
CA PRO A 154 -38.07 -2.54 -4.10
C PRO A 154 -37.40 -2.50 -5.47
N VAL A 155 -36.70 -3.58 -5.82
CA VAL A 155 -36.07 -3.70 -7.14
C VAL A 155 -37.18 -3.82 -8.20
N PHE A 156 -37.10 -3.02 -9.26
CA PHE A 156 -38.08 -2.93 -10.37
C PHE A 156 -39.48 -2.39 -10.02
N GLN A 157 -39.74 -2.07 -8.76
CA GLN A 157 -40.95 -1.39 -8.29
C GLN A 157 -40.54 -0.31 -7.28
N GLY A 158 -39.59 0.53 -7.69
CA GLY A 158 -39.04 1.59 -6.85
C GLY A 158 -39.87 2.87 -6.90
N ALA A 159 -39.43 3.87 -6.14
CA ALA A 159 -40.05 5.20 -6.17
C ALA A 159 -39.90 5.83 -7.56
N ASP A 160 -41.00 6.40 -8.06
CA ASP A 160 -40.99 7.12 -9.32
C ASP A 160 -40.24 8.46 -9.19
N PRO A 161 -39.58 8.96 -10.25
CA PRO A 161 -38.86 10.22 -10.18
C PRO A 161 -39.71 11.41 -9.74
N GLU A 162 -41.00 11.44 -10.08
CA GLU A 162 -41.91 12.51 -9.64
C GLU A 162 -42.24 12.41 -8.14
N GLU A 163 -42.41 11.20 -7.60
CA GLU A 163 -42.60 11.00 -6.17
C GLU A 163 -41.39 11.51 -5.38
N ILE A 164 -40.16 11.25 -5.88
CA ILE A 164 -38.93 11.76 -5.25
C ILE A 164 -38.90 13.30 -5.24
N LYS A 165 -39.39 13.95 -6.32
CA LYS A 165 -39.48 15.42 -6.37
C LYS A 165 -40.52 15.96 -5.39
N ASP A 166 -41.66 15.30 -5.27
CA ASP A 166 -42.70 15.68 -4.31
C ASP A 166 -42.22 15.51 -2.86
N GLU A 167 -41.47 14.45 -2.58
CA GLU A 167 -40.84 14.23 -1.27
C GLU A 167 -39.75 15.27 -0.95
N LEU A 168 -38.95 15.69 -1.94
CA LEU A 168 -38.00 16.80 -1.77
C LEU A 168 -38.72 18.12 -1.41
N GLU A 169 -39.83 18.41 -2.10
CA GLU A 169 -40.62 19.61 -1.83
C GLU A 169 -41.23 19.61 -0.43
N LYS A 170 -41.77 18.46 0.02
CA LYS A 170 -42.23 18.26 1.41
C LYS A 170 -41.10 18.45 2.43
N ALA A 171 -39.87 18.06 2.07
CA ALA A 171 -38.69 18.24 2.89
C ALA A 171 -38.15 19.69 2.91
N GLY A 172 -38.77 20.61 2.17
CA GLY A 172 -38.34 22.01 2.06
C GLY A 172 -37.22 22.25 1.06
N TYR A 173 -36.92 21.28 0.19
CA TYR A 173 -35.90 21.41 -0.85
C TYR A 173 -36.51 21.67 -2.24
N PRO A 174 -35.76 22.32 -3.15
CA PRO A 174 -36.19 22.46 -4.54
C PRO A 174 -36.46 21.11 -5.21
N ARG A 175 -37.49 21.05 -6.07
CA ARG A 175 -37.84 19.83 -6.84
C ARG A 175 -36.71 19.31 -7.71
N ASP A 176 -35.73 20.13 -8.11
CA ASP A 176 -34.57 19.69 -8.89
C ASP A 176 -33.44 19.12 -8.02
N GLY A 177 -33.57 19.17 -6.68
CA GLY A 177 -32.58 18.70 -5.71
C GLY A 177 -31.32 19.55 -5.66
N LYS A 178 -31.32 20.75 -6.26
CA LYS A 178 -30.15 21.62 -6.34
C LYS A 178 -30.27 22.80 -5.39
N VAL A 179 -29.20 23.05 -4.63
CA VAL A 179 -29.11 24.16 -3.69
C VAL A 179 -27.89 25.03 -3.99
N THR A 180 -27.94 26.28 -3.54
CA THR A 180 -26.77 27.15 -3.54
C THR A 180 -25.81 26.66 -2.45
N LEU A 181 -24.56 26.42 -2.82
CA LEU A 181 -23.49 26.15 -1.87
C LEU A 181 -22.55 27.35 -1.81
N TYR A 182 -21.87 27.50 -0.69
CA TYR A 182 -20.84 28.51 -0.47
C TYR A 182 -19.49 27.82 -0.32
N ASP A 183 -18.45 28.43 -0.86
CA ASP A 183 -17.09 27.96 -0.69
C ASP A 183 -16.61 28.22 0.75
N GLY A 184 -16.23 27.17 1.47
CA GLY A 184 -15.73 27.26 2.86
C GLY A 184 -14.53 28.20 3.03
N ARG A 185 -13.72 28.37 1.97
CA ARG A 185 -12.49 29.16 2.04
C ARG A 185 -12.69 30.64 1.82
N THR A 186 -13.62 30.99 0.94
CA THR A 186 -13.85 32.37 0.51
C THR A 186 -15.18 32.95 1.01
N GLY A 187 -16.12 32.10 1.39
CA GLY A 187 -17.49 32.47 1.74
C GLY A 187 -18.37 32.89 0.56
N VAL A 188 -17.85 32.83 -0.66
CA VAL A 188 -18.56 33.25 -1.88
C VAL A 188 -19.46 32.10 -2.36
N PRO A 189 -20.71 32.37 -2.79
CA PRO A 189 -21.57 31.35 -3.37
C PRO A 189 -21.03 30.85 -4.72
N PHE A 190 -21.20 29.56 -4.99
CA PHE A 190 -20.90 29.02 -6.32
C PHE A 190 -21.86 29.57 -7.37
N GLU A 191 -21.37 29.75 -8.60
CA GLU A 191 -22.15 30.35 -9.71
C GLU A 191 -23.38 29.52 -10.10
N GLN A 192 -23.31 28.19 -9.97
CA GLN A 192 -24.39 27.27 -10.31
C GLN A 192 -24.89 26.54 -9.07
N LYS A 193 -26.20 26.28 -9.03
CA LYS A 193 -26.78 25.40 -8.01
C LYS A 193 -26.27 23.98 -8.15
N ILE A 194 -25.91 23.36 -7.04
CA ILE A 194 -25.25 22.05 -6.98
C ILE A 194 -26.26 21.04 -6.42
N ALA A 195 -26.31 19.85 -7.02
CA ALA A 195 -27.13 18.76 -6.51
C ALA A 195 -26.54 18.23 -5.19
N VAL A 196 -27.35 18.25 -4.14
CA VAL A 196 -26.95 17.80 -2.80
C VAL A 196 -27.89 16.69 -2.35
N GLY A 197 -27.38 15.75 -1.58
CA GLY A 197 -28.22 14.82 -0.85
C GLY A 197 -27.46 13.75 -0.11
N SER A 198 -28.16 12.70 0.31
CA SER A 198 -27.59 11.64 1.15
C SER A 198 -27.45 10.35 0.36
N MET A 199 -26.21 9.95 0.07
CA MET A 199 -25.88 8.70 -0.63
C MET A 199 -25.26 7.70 0.35
N TYR A 200 -25.54 6.40 0.17
CA TYR A 200 -24.92 5.36 0.96
C TYR A 200 -23.53 4.98 0.40
N VAL A 201 -22.48 5.21 1.19
CA VAL A 201 -21.09 4.94 0.82
C VAL A 201 -20.51 3.79 1.65
N LEU A 202 -19.80 2.89 0.98
CA LEU A 202 -19.13 1.73 1.55
C LEU A 202 -17.61 1.90 1.50
N LYS A 203 -16.92 1.51 2.57
CA LYS A 203 -15.46 1.34 2.58
C LYS A 203 -15.10 -0.06 2.10
N LEU A 204 -14.31 -0.18 1.05
CA LEU A 204 -13.86 -1.47 0.56
C LEU A 204 -12.68 -2.00 1.38
N HIS A 205 -12.47 -3.32 1.34
CA HIS A 205 -11.30 -3.98 1.96
C HIS A 205 -9.96 -3.61 1.29
N HIS A 206 -9.98 -2.79 0.23
CA HIS A 206 -8.80 -2.32 -0.47
C HIS A 206 -8.17 -1.11 0.24
N MET A 207 -7.44 -1.40 1.31
CA MET A 207 -6.74 -0.42 2.13
C MET A 207 -5.40 0.00 1.49
N VAL A 208 -5.04 1.28 1.60
CA VAL A 208 -3.76 1.79 1.08
C VAL A 208 -2.57 1.21 1.85
N GLU A 209 -2.66 1.09 3.17
CA GLU A 209 -1.60 0.54 4.03
C GLU A 209 -1.20 -0.89 3.62
N ASP A 210 -2.15 -1.65 3.04
CA ASP A 210 -1.92 -3.02 2.58
C ASP A 210 -1.33 -3.07 1.15
N LYS A 211 -1.29 -1.94 0.44
CA LYS A 211 -0.72 -1.83 -0.92
C LYS A 211 0.65 -1.16 -0.96
N ILE A 212 0.95 -0.27 -0.02
CA ILE A 212 2.27 0.38 0.04
C ILE A 212 3.34 -0.70 0.31
N HIS A 213 4.32 -0.77 -0.60
CA HIS A 213 5.47 -1.65 -0.51
C HIS A 213 6.66 -0.98 -1.18
N MET A 214 7.79 -0.94 -0.47
CA MET A 214 9.04 -0.38 -0.96
C MET A 214 10.19 -1.28 -0.52
N ARG A 215 11.21 -1.34 -1.37
CA ARG A 215 12.41 -2.16 -1.17
C ARG A 215 13.62 -1.36 -1.62
N SER A 216 14.69 -1.45 -0.85
CA SER A 216 16.04 -1.09 -1.30
C SER A 216 16.80 -2.38 -1.62
N ILE A 217 17.24 -3.11 -0.59
CA ILE A 217 17.87 -4.43 -0.68
C ILE A 217 16.99 -5.44 0.04
N GLY A 218 17.06 -6.71 -0.35
CA GLY A 218 16.28 -7.78 0.26
C GLY A 218 16.77 -9.15 -0.18
N PRO A 219 15.99 -10.21 0.04
CA PRO A 219 16.37 -11.56 -0.37
C PRO A 219 16.36 -11.73 -1.89
N TYR A 220 17.16 -12.68 -2.35
CA TYR A 220 17.34 -13.03 -3.76
C TYR A 220 17.03 -14.51 -3.97
N SER A 221 16.62 -14.85 -5.19
CA SER A 221 16.45 -16.24 -5.63
C SER A 221 17.80 -16.95 -5.63
N LEU A 222 17.83 -18.20 -5.15
CA LEU A 222 19.05 -19.01 -5.17
C LEU A 222 19.49 -19.37 -6.60
N ILE A 223 18.52 -19.54 -7.51
CA ILE A 223 18.76 -20.00 -8.88
C ILE A 223 19.16 -18.82 -9.77
N THR A 224 18.27 -17.84 -9.92
CA THR A 224 18.46 -16.73 -10.86
C THR A 224 19.18 -15.53 -10.27
N GLN A 225 19.40 -15.51 -8.95
CA GLN A 225 20.01 -14.39 -8.22
C GLN A 225 19.27 -13.06 -8.35
N GLN A 226 18.04 -13.08 -8.85
CA GLN A 226 17.15 -11.93 -8.94
C GLN A 226 16.45 -11.65 -7.60
N PRO A 227 16.07 -10.39 -7.33
CA PRO A 227 15.19 -10.05 -6.21
C PRO A 227 13.95 -10.95 -6.17
N LEU A 228 13.61 -11.48 -4.99
CA LEU A 228 12.36 -12.24 -4.83
C LEU A 228 11.14 -11.39 -5.19
N GLY A 229 10.02 -12.05 -5.51
CA GLY A 229 8.75 -11.38 -5.84
C GLY A 229 7.83 -11.22 -4.63
N GLY A 230 7.04 -10.15 -4.64
CA GLY A 230 5.91 -9.97 -3.73
C GLY A 230 6.26 -9.40 -2.34
N ARG A 231 5.29 -8.68 -1.76
CA ARG A 231 5.46 -7.96 -0.49
C ARG A 231 5.85 -8.85 0.69
N ALA A 232 5.30 -10.06 0.77
CA ALA A 232 5.53 -10.98 1.88
C ALA A 232 7.01 -11.36 2.06
N GLN A 233 7.77 -11.38 0.95
CA GLN A 233 9.20 -11.72 0.93
C GLN A 233 10.09 -10.48 0.89
N GLY A 234 9.54 -9.27 1.06
CA GLY A 234 10.28 -8.04 0.80
C GLY A 234 10.75 -7.95 -0.66
N GLY A 235 9.92 -8.42 -1.58
CA GLY A 235 10.28 -8.61 -2.98
C GLY A 235 10.43 -7.32 -3.79
N GLY A 236 11.13 -7.40 -4.93
CA GLY A 236 11.23 -6.31 -5.90
C GLY A 236 10.00 -6.23 -6.81
N GLN A 237 9.87 -5.11 -7.50
CA GLN A 237 8.92 -4.93 -8.58
C GLN A 237 9.47 -5.58 -9.85
N ARG A 238 8.59 -6.20 -10.63
CA ARG A 238 8.97 -6.74 -11.94
C ARG A 238 9.14 -5.56 -12.90
N PHE A 239 10.35 -5.42 -13.46
CA PHE A 239 10.60 -4.59 -14.62
C PHE A 239 10.47 -5.48 -15.85
N GLY A 240 9.37 -5.29 -16.59
CA GLY A 240 8.99 -6.16 -17.70
C GLY A 240 9.53 -5.68 -19.04
N GLU A 241 9.21 -6.45 -20.06
CA GLU A 241 9.62 -6.19 -21.45
C GLU A 241 9.08 -4.85 -21.98
N MET A 242 7.82 -4.51 -21.68
CA MET A 242 7.25 -3.24 -22.11
C MET A 242 7.94 -2.03 -21.47
N GLU A 243 8.38 -2.15 -20.21
CA GLU A 243 9.16 -1.09 -19.56
C GLU A 243 10.59 -0.98 -20.11
N VAL A 244 11.18 -2.10 -20.54
CA VAL A 244 12.46 -2.09 -21.28
C VAL A 244 12.31 -1.34 -22.60
N TRP A 245 11.31 -1.66 -23.41
CA TRP A 245 11.05 -0.96 -24.68
C TRP A 245 10.83 0.54 -24.49
N ALA A 246 10.18 0.93 -23.40
CA ALA A 246 10.02 2.35 -23.08
C ALA A 246 11.39 3.03 -22.88
N LEU A 247 12.32 2.43 -22.12
CA LEU A 247 13.66 2.99 -21.94
C LEU A 247 14.49 2.98 -23.23
N GLU A 248 14.36 1.95 -24.06
CA GLU A 248 15.01 1.88 -25.37
C GLU A 248 14.51 2.98 -26.30
N GLY A 249 13.21 3.24 -26.33
CA GLY A 249 12.60 4.32 -27.12
C GLY A 249 13.10 5.72 -26.72
N TYR A 250 13.47 5.91 -25.45
CA TYR A 250 14.12 7.14 -24.98
C TYR A 250 15.63 7.18 -25.21
N GLY A 251 16.26 6.09 -25.64
CA GLY A 251 17.72 5.98 -25.73
C GLY A 251 18.42 5.97 -24.37
N ALA A 252 17.72 5.58 -23.29
CA ALA A 252 18.22 5.63 -21.91
C ALA A 252 19.12 4.42 -21.58
N ALA A 253 20.21 4.26 -22.34
CA ALA A 253 21.08 3.09 -22.29
C ALA A 253 21.68 2.81 -20.89
N TYR A 254 22.14 3.85 -20.18
CA TYR A 254 22.72 3.69 -18.85
C TYR A 254 21.68 3.25 -17.82
N THR A 255 20.50 3.87 -17.81
CA THR A 255 19.39 3.51 -16.92
C THR A 255 18.94 2.07 -17.16
N LEU A 256 18.77 1.68 -18.42
CA LEU A 256 18.38 0.32 -18.78
C LEU A 256 19.44 -0.69 -18.33
N ARG A 257 20.72 -0.40 -18.60
CA ARG A 257 21.83 -1.25 -18.19
C ARG A 257 21.87 -1.44 -16.68
N GLU A 258 21.66 -0.38 -15.89
CA GLU A 258 21.59 -0.50 -14.42
C GLU A 258 20.44 -1.39 -13.95
N MET A 259 19.24 -1.21 -14.53
CA MET A 259 18.04 -1.98 -14.16
C MET A 259 18.21 -3.47 -14.43
N LEU A 260 18.86 -3.83 -15.55
CA LEU A 260 19.06 -5.22 -15.95
C LEU A 260 20.27 -5.90 -15.29
N THR A 261 21.18 -5.15 -14.65
CA THR A 261 22.42 -5.70 -14.07
C THR A 261 22.52 -5.45 -12.57
N ILE A 262 23.15 -4.35 -12.14
CA ILE A 262 23.49 -4.04 -10.74
C ILE A 262 22.27 -3.90 -9.82
N LYS A 263 21.07 -3.63 -10.36
CA LYS A 263 19.83 -3.59 -9.56
C LYS A 263 19.08 -4.92 -9.52
N SER A 264 19.57 -5.93 -10.24
CA SER A 264 18.94 -7.24 -10.38
C SER A 264 19.91 -8.36 -9.96
N ASP A 265 20.59 -8.97 -10.92
CA ASP A 265 21.25 -10.28 -10.80
C ASP A 265 22.75 -10.26 -11.10
N ASP A 266 23.37 -9.08 -11.21
CA ASP A 266 24.83 -8.95 -11.09
C ASP A 266 25.23 -8.98 -9.60
N ILE A 267 25.69 -10.14 -9.13
CA ILE A 267 26.02 -10.40 -7.73
C ILE A 267 27.18 -9.52 -7.24
N SER A 268 28.23 -9.42 -8.05
CA SER A 268 29.41 -8.59 -7.74
C SER A 268 29.11 -7.12 -7.90
N GLY A 269 28.46 -6.74 -9.00
CA GLY A 269 28.15 -5.36 -9.34
C GLY A 269 27.21 -4.70 -8.37
N ARG A 270 26.19 -5.41 -7.86
CA ARG A 270 25.26 -4.84 -6.86
C ARG A 270 25.94 -4.51 -5.53
N SER A 271 26.86 -5.38 -5.09
CA SER A 271 27.60 -5.18 -3.83
C SER A 271 28.58 -4.01 -3.96
N GLN A 272 29.32 -3.97 -5.07
CA GLN A 272 30.22 -2.86 -5.39
C GLN A 272 29.47 -1.54 -5.57
N ALA A 273 28.33 -1.54 -6.27
CA ALA A 273 27.51 -0.35 -6.45
C ALA A 273 27.00 0.19 -5.12
N PHE A 274 26.58 -0.68 -4.19
CA PHE A 274 26.18 -0.26 -2.85
C PHE A 274 27.35 0.39 -2.09
N ASP A 275 28.52 -0.25 -2.09
CA ASP A 275 29.73 0.29 -1.44
C ASP A 275 30.14 1.63 -2.03
N SER A 276 30.12 1.76 -3.36
CA SER A 276 30.41 3.02 -4.05
C SER A 276 29.40 4.12 -3.67
N ILE A 277 28.11 3.81 -3.57
CA ILE A 277 27.09 4.77 -3.12
C ILE A 277 27.36 5.24 -1.68
N VAL A 278 27.72 4.32 -0.78
CA VAL A 278 28.01 4.64 0.63
C VAL A 278 29.27 5.50 0.75
N LYS A 279 30.30 5.22 -0.06
CA LYS A 279 31.58 5.95 -0.07
C LYS A 279 31.55 7.25 -0.90
N GLY A 280 30.52 7.46 -1.71
CA GLY A 280 30.45 8.58 -2.65
C GLY A 280 31.41 8.43 -3.84
N GLU A 281 31.80 7.20 -4.18
CA GLU A 281 32.67 6.87 -5.32
C GLU A 281 31.86 6.61 -6.59
N HIS A 282 32.53 6.66 -7.75
CA HIS A 282 31.90 6.32 -9.02
C HIS A 282 31.56 4.82 -9.10
N ILE A 283 30.33 4.52 -9.54
CA ILE A 283 29.87 3.15 -9.78
C ILE A 283 30.63 2.57 -10.97
N LYS A 284 31.23 1.38 -10.77
CA LYS A 284 31.98 0.66 -11.80
C LYS A 284 31.04 0.09 -12.88
N ALA A 285 31.63 -0.28 -14.02
CA ALA A 285 30.88 -0.93 -15.08
C ALA A 285 30.30 -2.27 -14.60
N PRO A 286 29.05 -2.60 -14.99
CA PRO A 286 28.42 -3.86 -14.62
C PRO A 286 29.09 -5.05 -15.30
N SER A 287 28.93 -6.21 -14.69
CA SER A 287 29.33 -7.50 -15.25
C SER A 287 28.14 -8.25 -15.85
N ILE A 288 28.37 -9.49 -16.28
CA ILE A 288 27.36 -10.32 -16.94
C ILE A 288 26.27 -10.75 -15.94
N PRO A 289 24.98 -10.58 -16.27
CA PRO A 289 23.86 -11.07 -15.46
C PRO A 289 23.96 -12.57 -15.11
N ALA A 290 23.65 -12.93 -13.86
CA ALA A 290 23.62 -14.34 -13.46
C ALA A 290 22.59 -15.16 -14.25
N SER A 291 21.45 -14.57 -14.62
CA SER A 291 20.43 -15.25 -15.44
C SER A 291 20.94 -15.66 -16.83
N PHE A 292 21.86 -14.88 -17.42
CA PHE A 292 22.49 -15.24 -18.69
C PHE A 292 23.38 -16.47 -18.54
N ASN A 293 24.13 -16.56 -17.44
CA ASN A 293 24.93 -17.76 -17.14
C ASN A 293 24.06 -18.99 -16.89
N VAL A 294 22.90 -18.83 -16.25
CA VAL A 294 21.91 -19.91 -16.08
C VAL A 294 21.45 -20.40 -17.45
N LEU A 295 21.08 -19.50 -18.37
CA LEU A 295 20.68 -19.85 -19.73
C LEU A 295 21.79 -20.62 -20.48
N LEU A 296 23.03 -20.17 -20.42
CA LEU A 296 24.16 -20.87 -21.06
C LEU A 296 24.34 -22.29 -20.51
N ASN A 297 24.21 -22.46 -19.19
CA ASN A 297 24.30 -23.78 -18.56
C ASN A 297 23.11 -24.68 -18.91
N GLU A 298 21.91 -24.14 -19.06
CA GLU A 298 20.73 -24.87 -19.54
C GLU A 298 20.92 -25.37 -20.98
N LEU A 299 21.44 -24.52 -21.87
CA LEU A 299 21.75 -24.90 -23.26
C LEU A 299 22.83 -26.00 -23.31
N ARG A 300 23.90 -25.87 -22.52
CA ARG A 300 24.94 -26.91 -22.40
C ARG A 300 24.39 -28.22 -21.81
N GLY A 301 23.41 -28.14 -20.92
CA GLY A 301 22.67 -29.29 -20.40
C GLY A 301 21.90 -30.07 -21.48
N LEU A 302 21.56 -29.42 -22.60
CA LEU A 302 20.95 -30.06 -23.78
C LEU A 302 22.00 -30.66 -24.74
N ALA A 303 23.26 -30.74 -24.33
CA ALA A 303 24.40 -31.13 -25.17
C ALA A 303 24.64 -30.21 -26.39
N LEU A 304 24.28 -28.94 -26.27
CA LEU A 304 24.68 -27.90 -27.22
C LEU A 304 26.01 -27.29 -26.76
N ASP A 305 26.97 -27.20 -27.66
CA ASP A 305 28.21 -26.48 -27.39
C ASP A 305 28.00 -24.99 -27.61
N VAL A 306 28.15 -24.20 -26.55
CA VAL A 306 27.91 -22.76 -26.54
C VAL A 306 29.06 -22.09 -25.82
N GLU A 307 29.84 -21.31 -26.56
CA GLU A 307 30.96 -20.52 -26.07
C GLU A 307 30.75 -19.03 -26.36
N LEU A 308 31.36 -18.18 -25.55
CA LEU A 308 31.33 -16.72 -25.74
C LEU A 308 32.63 -16.32 -26.43
N GLU A 309 32.56 -15.95 -27.71
CA GLU A 309 33.69 -15.39 -28.43
C GLU A 309 33.73 -13.86 -28.22
N ASN A 310 34.88 -13.33 -27.78
CA ASN A 310 35.17 -11.90 -27.64
C ASN A 310 34.29 -11.11 -26.64
N LEU A 311 34.48 -11.37 -25.33
CA LEU A 311 33.98 -10.50 -24.24
C LEU A 311 35.01 -9.44 -23.82
#